data_AF-A0A0G1AA35-F1
#
_entry.id   AF-A0A0G1AA35-F1
#
_cell.length_a   1.000
_cell.length_b   1.000
_cell.length_c   1.000
_cell.angle_alpha   90.00
_cell.angle_beta   90.00
_cell.angle_gamma   90.00
#
_symmetry.space_group_name_H-M   'P 1'
#
loop_
_entity.id
_entity.type
_entity.pdbx_description
1 polymer ?
#
loop_
_entity_poly.entity_id
_entity_poly.type
_entity_poly.pdbx_seq_one_letter_code
_entity_poly.pdbx_strand_id
1 'polypeptide(L)'
;MKDMDIKNLHRNLIQSLDCSDAVRNLITSFIDSYDGSNHEDFDRLLMKLEGLLVENSSLRIKADSYERLKGIKERYEKEIQDLLEIVDDFKGADLANLPSASEEALELADTSEE
;
A
#
# COMPACT_ATOMS: atom_id res chain seq x y z
N MET A 1 -29.47 -30.81 -9.82
CA MET A 1 -29.56 -29.67 -8.87
C MET A 1 -30.81 -28.89 -9.23
N LYS A 2 -31.64 -28.50 -8.26
CA LYS A 2 -32.81 -27.66 -8.56
C LYS A 2 -32.31 -26.23 -8.74
N ASP A 3 -32.88 -25.46 -9.66
CA ASP A 3 -32.42 -24.10 -10.03
C ASP A 3 -32.26 -23.14 -8.83
N MET A 4 -32.99 -23.37 -7.73
CA MET A 4 -32.82 -22.68 -6.45
C MET A 4 -31.42 -22.81 -5.85
N ASP A 5 -30.76 -23.96 -6.01
CA ASP A 5 -29.45 -24.24 -5.42
C ASP A 5 -28.35 -23.41 -6.09
N ILE A 6 -28.46 -23.20 -7.42
CA ILE A 6 -27.50 -22.44 -8.24
C ILE A 6 -27.61 -20.94 -7.96
N LYS A 7 -28.83 -20.39 -7.93
CA LYS A 7 -29.04 -18.98 -7.58
C LYS A 7 -28.48 -18.65 -6.20
N ASN A 8 -28.72 -19.53 -5.23
CA ASN A 8 -28.23 -19.35 -3.86
C ASN A 8 -26.71 -19.42 -3.79
N LEU A 9 -26.07 -20.33 -4.54
CA LEU A 9 -24.61 -20.42 -4.62
C LEU A 9 -23.99 -19.09 -5.06
N HIS A 10 -24.43 -18.57 -6.21
CA HIS A 10 -23.87 -17.34 -6.76
C HIS A 10 -24.23 -16.12 -5.92
N ARG A 11 -25.44 -16.06 -5.35
CA ARG A 11 -25.81 -14.97 -4.42
C ARG A 11 -24.89 -14.93 -3.20
N ASN A 12 -24.64 -16.08 -2.59
CA ASN A 12 -23.75 -16.17 -1.43
C ASN A 12 -22.31 -15.77 -1.79
N LEU A 13 -21.84 -16.19 -2.97
CA LEU A 13 -20.51 -15.81 -3.46
C LEU A 13 -20.41 -14.29 -3.66
N ILE A 14 -21.34 -13.68 -4.41
CA ILE A 14 -21.37 -12.22 -4.64
C ILE A 14 -21.48 -11.42 -3.33
N GLN A 15 -22.22 -11.91 -2.33
CA GLN A 15 -22.29 -11.27 -1.01
C GLN A 15 -20.95 -11.29 -0.26
N SER A 16 -20.14 -12.33 -0.47
CA SER A 16 -18.81 -12.45 0.15
C SER A 16 -17.72 -11.63 -0.54
N LEU A 17 -17.96 -11.19 -1.79
CA LEU A 17 -16.98 -10.40 -2.54
C LEU A 17 -16.96 -8.94 -2.08
N ASP A 18 -15.75 -8.39 -2.03
CA ASP A 18 -15.49 -6.97 -1.76
C ASP A 18 -15.80 -6.13 -3.00
N CYS A 19 -17.04 -5.66 -3.09
CA CYS A 19 -17.53 -4.77 -4.14
C CYS A 19 -18.52 -3.75 -3.55
N SER A 20 -18.80 -2.68 -4.30
CA SER A 20 -19.74 -1.66 -3.86
C SER A 20 -21.17 -2.20 -3.78
N ASP A 21 -21.96 -1.66 -2.85
CA ASP A 21 -23.36 -2.10 -2.67
C ASP A 21 -24.20 -1.92 -3.94
N ALA A 22 -23.92 -0.87 -4.73
CA ALA A 22 -24.59 -0.66 -6.01
C ALA A 22 -24.36 -1.82 -6.99
N VAL A 23 -23.11 -2.29 -7.11
CA VAL A 23 -22.74 -3.41 -7.98
C VAL A 23 -23.30 -4.72 -7.44
N ARG A 24 -23.19 -4.93 -6.12
CA ARG A 24 -23.73 -6.11 -5.44
C ARG A 24 -25.24 -6.24 -5.65
N ASN A 25 -25.98 -5.15 -5.47
CA ASN A 25 -27.44 -5.11 -5.63
C ASN A 25 -27.85 -5.34 -7.08
N LEU A 26 -27.11 -4.78 -8.05
CA LEU A 26 -27.38 -5.00 -9.47
C LEU A 26 -27.20 -6.47 -9.86
N ILE A 27 -26.09 -7.10 -9.46
CA ILE A 27 -25.81 -8.50 -9.79
C ILE A 27 -26.80 -9.43 -9.07
N THR A 28 -27.12 -9.14 -7.81
CA THR A 28 -28.12 -9.93 -7.06
C THR A 28 -29.49 -9.83 -7.72
N SER A 29 -29.91 -8.64 -8.15
CA SER A 29 -31.18 -8.45 -8.87
C SER A 29 -31.20 -9.20 -10.21
N PHE A 30 -30.07 -9.24 -10.91
CA PHE A 30 -29.91 -10.03 -12.13
C PHE A 30 -30.08 -11.54 -11.86
N ILE A 31 -29.41 -12.08 -10.84
CA ILE A 31 -29.56 -13.48 -10.42
C ILE A 31 -31.02 -13.80 -10.06
N ASP A 32 -31.70 -12.87 -9.39
CA ASP A 32 -33.09 -13.05 -8.96
C ASP A 32 -34.04 -13.09 -10.17
N SER A 33 -33.80 -12.23 -11.16
CA SER A 33 -34.59 -12.13 -12.41
C SER A 33 -34.45 -13.32 -13.36
N TYR A 34 -33.44 -14.18 -13.14
CA TYR A 34 -33.17 -15.33 -13.99
C TYR A 34 -34.34 -16.35 -13.98
N ASP A 35 -34.83 -16.74 -15.14
CA ASP A 35 -36.03 -17.58 -15.28
C ASP A 35 -35.73 -19.09 -15.37
N GLY A 36 -34.46 -19.49 -15.35
CA GLY A 36 -34.03 -20.88 -15.49
C GLY A 36 -33.72 -21.31 -16.95
N SER A 37 -33.86 -20.41 -17.93
CA SER A 37 -33.50 -20.69 -19.32
C SER A 37 -31.99 -20.52 -19.58
N ASN A 38 -31.37 -21.24 -20.53
CA ASN A 38 -29.96 -21.03 -20.91
C ASN A 38 -28.94 -21.10 -19.75
N HIS A 39 -29.06 -22.13 -18.91
CA HIS A 39 -28.24 -22.31 -17.70
C HIS A 39 -26.72 -22.23 -17.93
N GLU A 40 -26.20 -22.82 -19.01
CA GLU A 40 -24.76 -22.77 -19.30
C GLU A 40 -24.24 -21.34 -19.55
N ASP A 41 -25.03 -20.51 -20.25
CA ASP A 41 -24.65 -19.13 -20.54
C ASP A 41 -24.78 -18.25 -19.31
N PHE A 42 -25.80 -18.50 -18.49
CA PHE A 42 -25.97 -17.84 -17.19
C PHE A 42 -24.78 -18.12 -16.27
N ASP A 43 -24.37 -19.37 -16.13
CA ASP A 43 -23.23 -19.76 -15.29
C ASP A 43 -21.91 -19.17 -15.81
N ARG A 44 -21.69 -19.20 -17.14
CA ARG A 44 -20.50 -18.57 -17.74
C ARG A 44 -20.45 -17.07 -17.51
N LEU A 45 -21.59 -16.39 -17.59
CA LEU A 45 -21.67 -14.96 -17.35
C LEU A 45 -21.36 -14.64 -15.89
N LEU A 46 -21.93 -15.40 -14.94
CA LEU A 46 -21.68 -15.20 -13.52
C LEU A 46 -20.23 -15.48 -13.14
N MET A 47 -19.64 -16.57 -13.64
CA MET A 47 -18.21 -16.85 -13.40
C MET A 47 -17.30 -15.71 -13.92
N LYS A 48 -17.61 -15.13 -15.08
CA LYS A 48 -16.86 -13.98 -15.61
C LYS A 48 -17.04 -12.73 -14.75
N LEU A 49 -18.26 -12.45 -14.31
CA LEU A 49 -18.55 -11.31 -13.43
C LEU A 49 -17.82 -11.46 -12.10
N GLU A 50 -17.90 -12.64 -11.48
CA GLU A 50 -17.19 -12.96 -10.23
C GLU A 50 -15.67 -12.80 -10.39
N GLY A 51 -15.10 -13.33 -11.47
CA GLY A 51 -13.68 -13.14 -11.80
C GLY A 51 -13.28 -11.67 -11.92
N LEU A 52 -14.08 -10.88 -12.62
CA LEU A 52 -13.85 -9.44 -12.77
C LEU A 52 -13.87 -8.71 -11.43
N LEU A 53 -14.78 -9.07 -10.52
CA LEU A 53 -14.85 -8.47 -9.18
C LEU A 53 -13.59 -8.77 -8.35
N VAL A 54 -13.09 -10.01 -8.41
CA VAL A 54 -11.85 -10.41 -7.74
C VAL A 54 -10.64 -9.67 -8.33
N GLU A 55 -10.55 -9.57 -9.65
CA GLU A 55 -9.49 -8.82 -10.32
C GLU A 55 -9.52 -7.32 -9.95
N ASN A 56 -10.70 -6.72 -9.90
CA ASN A 56 -10.87 -5.33 -9.51
C ASN A 56 -10.41 -5.07 -8.06
N SER A 57 -10.81 -5.93 -7.12
CA SER A 57 -10.33 -5.84 -5.73
C SER A 57 -8.81 -5.95 -5.65
N SER A 58 -8.21 -6.87 -6.40
CA SER A 58 -6.75 -7.02 -6.47
C SER A 58 -6.05 -5.77 -7.02
N LEU A 59 -6.64 -5.09 -8.01
CA LEU A 59 -6.11 -3.83 -8.53
C LEU A 59 -6.21 -2.69 -7.52
N ARG A 60 -7.30 -2.61 -6.74
CA ARG A 60 -7.46 -1.62 -5.66
C ARG A 60 -6.38 -1.80 -4.59
N ILE A 61 -6.13 -3.03 -4.13
CA ILE A 61 -5.07 -3.31 -3.16
C ILE A 61 -3.69 -2.87 -3.68
N LYS A 62 -3.41 -3.13 -4.97
CA LYS A 62 -2.15 -2.69 -5.60
C LYS A 62 -2.07 -1.17 -5.67
N ALA A 63 -3.14 -0.48 -6.05
CA ALA A 63 -3.19 0.98 -6.08
C ALA A 63 -2.91 1.58 -4.69
N ASP A 64 -3.59 1.09 -3.64
CA ASP A 64 -3.36 1.50 -2.26
C ASP A 64 -1.90 1.28 -1.82
N SER A 65 -1.31 0.16 -2.25
CA SER A 65 0.09 -0.16 -1.96
C SER A 65 1.06 0.82 -2.65
N TYR A 66 0.77 1.20 -3.90
CA TYR A 66 1.56 2.21 -4.61
C TYR A 66 1.44 3.59 -3.98
N GLU A 67 0.27 3.99 -3.51
CA GLU A 67 0.09 5.25 -2.78
C GLU A 67 0.90 5.27 -1.48
N ARG A 68 0.88 4.17 -0.72
CA ARG A 68 1.72 4.04 0.49
C ARG A 68 3.21 4.12 0.17
N LEU A 69 3.67 3.44 -0.88
CA LEU A 69 5.05 3.50 -1.34
C LEU A 69 5.46 4.91 -1.75
N LYS A 70 4.57 5.63 -2.45
CA LYS A 70 4.78 7.03 -2.81
C LYS A 70 4.97 7.92 -1.58
N GLY A 71 4.11 7.78 -0.56
CA GLY A 71 4.26 8.54 0.70
C GLY A 71 5.50 8.17 1.51
N ILE A 72 5.99 6.93 1.45
CA ILE A 72 7.29 6.55 2.03
C ILE A 72 8.43 7.22 1.28
N LYS A 73 8.39 7.19 -0.06
CA LYS A 73 9.40 7.82 -0.90
C LYS A 73 9.50 9.33 -0.62
N GLU A 74 8.38 10.03 -0.57
CA GLU A 74 8.34 11.48 -0.29
C GLU A 74 8.95 11.82 1.08
N ARG A 75 8.75 10.96 2.10
CA ARG A 75 9.39 11.12 3.41
C ARG A 75 10.90 10.96 3.34
N TYR A 76 11.39 9.92 2.68
CA TYR A 76 12.84 9.72 2.52
C TYR A 76 13.49 10.81 1.66
N GLU A 77 12.83 11.29 0.61
CA GLU A 77 13.33 12.42 -0.18
C GLU A 77 13.48 13.68 0.68
N LYS A 78 12.52 13.94 1.58
CA LYS A 78 12.61 15.03 2.55
C LYS A 78 13.77 14.82 3.53
N GLU A 79 13.90 13.64 4.14
CA GLU A 79 15.01 13.34 5.06
C GLU A 79 16.39 13.49 4.40
N ILE A 80 16.53 13.05 3.14
CA ILE A 80 17.76 13.24 2.36
C ILE A 80 18.04 14.73 2.16
N GLN A 81 17.01 15.52 1.86
CA GLN A 81 17.16 16.96 1.66
C GLN A 81 17.57 17.67 2.96
N ASP A 82 16.92 17.34 4.08
CA ASP A 82 17.28 17.85 5.41
C ASP A 82 18.74 17.51 5.76
N LEU A 83 19.19 16.28 5.44
CA LEU A 83 20.59 15.87 5.65
C LEU A 83 21.58 16.63 4.75
N LEU A 84 21.22 16.89 3.50
CA LEU A 84 22.07 17.66 2.58
C LEU A 84 22.22 19.11 3.05
N GLU A 85 21.15 19.72 3.56
CA GLU A 85 21.20 21.06 4.17
C GLU A 85 22.13 21.10 5.38
N ILE A 86 22.02 20.12 6.29
CA ILE A 86 22.94 19.99 7.44
C ILE A 86 24.39 19.87 6.97
N VAL A 87 24.66 19.04 5.97
CA VAL A 87 26.02 18.85 5.45
C VAL A 87 26.58 20.14 4.85
N ASP A 88 25.76 20.92 4.15
CA ASP A 88 26.20 22.19 3.58
C ASP A 88 26.40 23.27 4.66
N ASP A 89 25.56 23.30 5.71
CA ASP A 89 25.80 24.13 6.90
C ASP A 89 27.13 23.78 7.58
N PHE A 90 27.47 22.49 7.67
CA PHE A 90 28.76 22.04 8.21
C PHE A 90 29.95 22.40 7.32
N LYS A 91 29.78 22.47 5.99
CA LYS A 91 30.84 22.94 5.08
C LYS A 91 31.01 24.46 5.12
N GLY A 92 29.94 25.20 5.41
CA GLY A 92 29.95 26.66 5.57
C GLY A 92 30.38 27.11 6.97
N ALA A 93 30.35 26.22 7.96
CA ALA A 93 30.91 26.45 9.28
C ALA A 93 32.44 26.58 9.19
N ASP A 94 32.90 27.81 9.36
CA ASP A 94 34.30 28.20 9.35
C ASP A 94 35.15 27.27 10.25
N LEU A 95 35.97 26.43 9.63
CA LEU A 95 36.97 25.59 10.29
C LEU A 95 37.95 26.41 11.15
N ALA A 96 37.95 27.74 11.04
CA ALA A 96 38.75 28.65 11.86
C ALA A 96 38.25 28.85 13.31
N ASN A 97 37.01 28.43 13.65
CA ASN A 97 36.45 28.57 15.01
C ASN A 97 36.19 27.23 15.71
N LEU A 98 36.61 26.11 15.13
CA LEU A 98 36.74 24.90 15.93
C LEU A 98 37.74 25.22 17.05
N PRO A 99 37.43 24.93 18.33
CA PRO A 99 38.46 24.92 19.34
C PRO A 99 39.48 23.90 18.87
N SER A 100 40.58 24.41 18.31
CA SER A 100 41.82 23.66 18.20
C SER A 100 41.97 22.97 19.53
N ALA A 101 42.18 21.65 19.53
CA ALA A 101 42.71 20.98 20.70
C ALA A 101 44.11 21.56 20.93
N SER A 102 44.17 22.80 21.42
CA SER A 102 45.38 23.54 21.69
C SER A 102 45.95 22.91 22.93
N GLU A 103 46.92 22.01 22.72
CA GLU A 103 48.09 21.70 23.56
C GLU A 103 47.89 21.37 25.06
N GLU A 104 46.82 21.76 25.73
CA GLU A 104 46.50 21.46 27.15
C GLU A 104 46.13 19.98 27.37
N ALA A 105 45.74 19.26 26.32
CA ALA A 105 45.50 17.81 26.42
C ALA A 105 46.80 16.98 26.36
N LEU A 106 47.92 17.56 25.95
CA LEU A 106 49.21 16.87 25.85
C LEU A 106 50.08 17.01 27.11
N GLU A 107 49.90 18.06 27.94
CA GLU A 107 50.64 18.19 29.20
C GLU A 107 50.13 17.24 30.31
N LEU A 108 48.90 16.72 30.20
CA LEU A 108 48.34 15.75 31.17
C LEU A 108 48.73 14.29 30.87
N ALA A 109 49.38 14.01 29.74
CA ALA A 109 49.86 12.67 29.42
C ALA A 109 51.27 12.38 29.98
N ASP A 110 52.05 13.41 30.31
CA ASP A 110 53.48 13.28 30.68
C ASP A 110 53.75 13.35 32.20
N THR A 111 52.71 13.39 33.04
CA THR A 111 52.85 13.41 34.52
C THR A 111 52.24 12.18 35.21
N SER A 112 51.99 11.11 34.47
CA SER A 112 51.49 9.83 35.02
C SER A 112 52.54 8.72 35.10
N GLU A 113 53.83 9.08 35.09
CA GLU A 113 54.91 8.23 35.59
C GLU A 113 55.48 8.81 36.89
N GLU A 114 54.92 8.38 38.03
CA GLU A 114 55.64 8.17 39.30
C GLU A 114 54.88 7.18 40.20
#